data_AF-A0A3D5FQ16-F1
#
_entry.id   AF-A0A3D5FQ16-F1
#
_cell.length_a   1.000
_cell.length_b   1.000
_cell.length_c   1.000
_cell.angle_alpha   90.00
_cell.angle_beta   90.00
_cell.angle_gamma   90.00
#
_symmetry.space_group_name_H-M   'P 1'
#
loop_
_entity.id
_entity.type
_entity.pdbx_description
1 polymer ?
#
loop_
_entity_poly.entity_id
_entity_poly.type
_entity_poly.pdbx_seq_one_letter_code
_entity_poly.pdbx_strand_id
1 'polypeptide(L)'
;MGDAGGSRQALSEEEIQTIPQFGEDVFRAVTRLPGITGNGYSARFTIRGGEQEEVLVRLDGVELFEPFHLKDINGAALSIVDVNLIEGVDLLTGGFPAEYGDRLSGVFDVRSRRPQPGHRRASVGLSMMNARALVEGADESRSWLVSARRGYLKIVLALMGEDEDIDPVYSDLFAKYTQTLSSKHEMQLSLLRSTDEFDLLEDDADECRQDMAIPMRGCR
;
A
#
# COMPACT_ATOMS: atom_id res chain seq x y z
N MET A 1 9.36 29.87 6.53
CA MET A 1 8.56 28.99 5.66
C MET A 1 7.12 29.14 6.08
N GLY A 2 6.29 29.73 5.22
CA GLY A 2 4.92 30.10 5.57
C GLY A 2 4.02 28.88 5.69
N ASP A 3 3.19 28.87 6.73
CA ASP A 3 1.99 28.04 6.80
C ASP A 3 1.16 28.29 5.54
N ALA A 4 1.09 27.30 4.66
CA ALA A 4 0.07 27.29 3.63
C ALA A 4 -1.27 27.12 4.34
N GLY A 5 -2.14 28.15 4.26
CA GLY A 5 -3.47 28.20 4.87
C GLY A 5 -4.51 27.24 4.28
N GLY A 6 -4.08 26.03 3.90
CA GLY A 6 -4.93 24.96 3.41
C GLY A 6 -5.48 24.10 4.54
N SER A 7 -6.54 23.35 4.25
CA SER A 7 -7.10 22.36 5.18
C SER A 7 -6.16 21.15 5.20
N ARG A 8 -5.17 21.20 6.10
CA ARG A 8 -4.21 20.13 6.37
C ARG A 8 -4.69 19.28 7.54
N GLN A 9 -4.71 17.97 7.33
CA GLN A 9 -4.95 16.96 8.35
C GLN A 9 -3.73 16.05 8.39
N ALA A 10 -3.21 15.74 9.57
CA ALA A 10 -2.04 14.88 9.72
C ALA A 10 -2.40 13.69 10.61
N LEU A 11 -1.88 12.52 10.27
CA LEU A 11 -1.94 11.33 11.10
C LEU A 11 -0.54 10.78 11.29
N SER A 12 -0.17 10.53 12.54
CA SER A 12 1.06 9.86 12.92
C SER A 12 0.96 8.34 12.73
N GLU A 13 2.11 7.67 12.66
CA GLU A 13 2.21 6.20 12.70
C GLU A 13 1.36 5.59 13.82
N GLU A 14 1.43 6.15 15.03
CA GLU A 14 0.72 5.66 16.22
C GLU A 14 -0.80 5.79 16.07
N GLU A 15 -1.29 6.92 15.56
CA GLU A 15 -2.72 7.12 15.29
C GLU A 15 -3.22 6.13 14.22
N ILE A 16 -2.43 5.89 13.17
CA ILE A 16 -2.81 4.96 12.10
C ILE A 16 -2.87 3.52 12.62
N GLN A 17 -1.90 3.10 13.45
CA GLN A 17 -1.85 1.76 14.01
C GLN A 17 -2.95 1.49 15.06
N THR A 18 -3.43 2.54 15.74
CA THR A 18 -4.49 2.40 16.77
C THR A 18 -5.89 2.40 16.17
N ILE A 19 -6.07 2.86 14.93
CA ILE A 19 -7.35 2.77 14.22
C ILE A 19 -7.65 1.30 13.88
N PRO A 20 -8.76 0.73 14.37
CA PRO A 20 -9.18 -0.60 13.95
C PRO A 20 -9.50 -0.61 12.45
N GLN A 21 -8.75 -1.39 11.68
CA GLN A 21 -8.91 -1.49 10.24
C GLN A 21 -8.57 -2.88 9.70
N PHE A 22 -9.25 -3.23 8.61
CA PHE A 22 -8.94 -4.43 7.85
C PHE A 22 -7.71 -4.20 6.97
N GLY A 23 -6.76 -5.14 6.99
CA GLY A 23 -5.57 -5.12 6.13
C GLY A 23 -4.41 -4.22 6.57
N GLU A 24 -4.55 -3.46 7.66
CA GLU A 24 -3.50 -2.54 8.17
C GLU A 24 -2.98 -1.57 7.10
N ASP A 25 -3.90 -0.82 6.49
CA ASP A 25 -3.66 0.00 5.31
C ASP A 25 -3.74 1.51 5.61
N VAL A 26 -2.70 2.27 5.29
CA VAL A 26 -2.67 3.71 5.57
C VAL A 26 -3.76 4.50 4.83
N PHE A 27 -4.11 4.10 3.61
CA PHE A 27 -5.13 4.78 2.81
C PHE A 27 -6.52 4.53 3.36
N ARG A 28 -6.75 3.40 4.04
CA ARG A 28 -8.01 3.16 4.75
C ARG A 28 -8.09 3.99 6.03
N ALA A 29 -6.99 4.15 6.75
CA ALA A 29 -6.96 4.93 7.97
C ALA A 29 -7.41 6.39 7.74
N VAL A 30 -7.00 7.01 6.62
CA VAL A 30 -7.44 8.38 6.33
C VAL A 30 -8.93 8.50 6.10
N THR A 31 -9.65 7.47 5.66
CA THR A 31 -11.12 7.55 5.46
C THR A 31 -11.91 7.88 6.72
N ARG A 32 -11.28 7.85 7.90
CA ARG A 32 -11.83 8.33 9.18
C ARG A 32 -11.84 9.85 9.32
N LEU A 33 -11.12 10.56 8.47
CA LEU A 33 -11.02 12.02 8.48
C LEU A 33 -12.23 12.66 7.78
N PRO A 34 -12.70 13.83 8.26
CA PRO A 34 -13.80 14.55 7.66
C PRO A 34 -13.51 14.95 6.20
N GLY A 35 -14.52 14.76 5.34
CA GLY A 35 -14.44 15.09 3.91
C GLY A 35 -13.76 14.03 3.05
N ILE A 36 -13.45 12.86 3.62
CA ILE A 36 -12.92 11.70 2.87
C ILE A 36 -13.98 10.62 2.81
N THR A 37 -14.07 9.94 1.68
CA THR A 37 -14.99 8.82 1.49
C THR A 37 -14.27 7.65 0.83
N GLY A 38 -14.46 6.45 1.37
CA GLY A 38 -14.01 5.19 0.80
C GLY A 38 -15.13 4.16 0.85
N ASN A 39 -15.00 3.08 0.08
CA ASN A 39 -16.03 2.03 -0.02
C ASN A 39 -15.87 0.90 1.03
N GLY A 40 -14.91 1.02 1.95
CA GLY A 40 -14.66 0.08 3.05
C GLY A 40 -13.95 -1.23 2.66
N TYR A 41 -14.06 -1.65 1.40
CA TYR A 41 -13.40 -2.85 0.87
C TYR A 41 -12.11 -2.54 0.10
N SER A 42 -11.95 -1.32 -0.40
CA SER A 42 -10.79 -0.84 -1.14
C SER A 42 -9.96 0.15 -0.31
N ALA A 43 -8.66 0.22 -0.56
CA ALA A 43 -7.78 1.27 -0.08
C ALA A 43 -7.99 2.60 -0.82
N ARG A 44 -8.68 2.59 -1.96
CA ARG A 44 -9.01 3.81 -2.71
C ARG A 44 -9.96 4.71 -1.93
N PHE A 45 -9.71 6.01 -1.99
CA PHE A 45 -10.54 7.02 -1.36
C PHE A 45 -10.72 8.25 -2.26
N THR A 46 -11.76 9.01 -1.96
CA THR A 46 -12.10 10.28 -2.61
C THR A 46 -12.12 11.40 -1.58
N ILE A 47 -11.85 12.63 -2.03
CA ILE A 47 -11.89 13.82 -1.18
C ILE A 47 -13.03 14.71 -1.68
N ARG A 48 -13.99 15.02 -0.80
CA ARG A 48 -15.12 15.93 -1.07
C ARG A 48 -15.92 15.57 -2.33
N GLY A 49 -16.01 14.29 -2.66
CA GLY A 49 -16.78 13.77 -3.79
C GLY A 49 -16.12 13.91 -5.16
N GLY A 50 -14.84 14.29 -5.24
CA GLY A 50 -14.08 14.21 -6.48
C GLY A 50 -13.64 12.79 -6.81
N GLU A 51 -12.99 12.63 -7.96
CA GLU A 51 -12.52 11.33 -8.45
C GLU A 51 -11.21 10.90 -7.79
N GLN A 52 -10.89 9.61 -7.86
CA GLN A 52 -9.68 9.07 -7.20
C GLN A 52 -8.40 9.55 -7.89
N GLU A 53 -8.46 9.73 -9.20
CA GLU A 53 -7.36 10.19 -10.06
C GLU A 53 -7.01 11.67 -9.81
N GLU A 54 -7.94 12.41 -9.19
CA GLU A 54 -7.74 13.81 -8.83
C GLU A 54 -6.95 13.99 -7.52
N VAL A 55 -6.65 12.90 -6.81
CA VAL A 55 -5.83 12.88 -5.60
C VAL A 55 -4.38 12.56 -5.97
N LEU A 56 -3.46 13.47 -5.63
CA LEU A 56 -2.03 13.20 -5.73
C LEU A 56 -1.57 12.38 -4.54
N VAL A 57 -0.96 11.23 -4.81
CA VAL A 57 -0.34 10.40 -3.78
C VAL A 57 1.18 10.49 -3.91
N ARG A 58 1.87 10.77 -2.79
CA ARG A 58 3.33 10.85 -2.75
C ARG A 58 3.89 10.00 -1.63
N LEU A 59 5.08 9.46 -1.86
CA LEU A 59 5.93 8.87 -0.82
C LEU A 59 7.29 9.57 -0.86
N ASP A 60 7.68 10.19 0.25
CA ASP A 60 8.92 10.97 0.37
C ASP A 60 9.07 12.02 -0.75
N GLY A 61 7.96 12.65 -1.14
CA GLY A 61 7.94 13.66 -2.19
C GLY A 61 7.96 13.11 -3.63
N VAL A 62 8.03 11.80 -3.83
CA VAL A 62 7.90 11.18 -5.16
C VAL A 62 6.44 10.79 -5.40
N GLU A 63 5.89 11.18 -6.54
CA GLU A 63 4.53 10.77 -6.93
C GLU A 63 4.45 9.26 -7.16
N LEU A 64 3.42 8.63 -6.59
CA LEU A 64 3.09 7.23 -6.84
C LEU A 64 1.84 7.15 -7.72
N PHE A 65 2.00 6.60 -8.92
CA PHE A 65 0.89 6.35 -9.84
C PHE A 65 0.21 5.03 -9.46
N GLU A 66 -1.09 5.09 -9.16
CA GLU A 66 -1.91 3.93 -8.76
C GLU A 66 -1.21 3.00 -7.75
N PRO A 67 -0.93 3.46 -6.51
CA PRO A 67 -0.13 2.74 -5.52
C PRO A 67 -0.89 1.57 -4.85
N PHE A 68 -1.52 0.71 -5.66
CA PHE A 68 -2.40 -0.35 -5.21
C PHE A 68 -2.12 -1.70 -5.87
N HIS A 69 -2.01 -2.73 -5.03
CA HIS A 69 -2.11 -4.14 -5.38
C HIS A 69 -3.55 -4.57 -5.64
N LEU A 70 -3.72 -5.70 -6.33
CA LEU A 70 -5.02 -6.35 -6.59
C LEU A 70 -6.09 -5.41 -7.17
N LYS A 71 -5.64 -4.37 -7.87
CA LYS A 71 -6.48 -3.25 -8.28
C LYS A 71 -7.57 -3.63 -9.29
N ASP A 72 -7.35 -4.72 -10.01
CA ASP A 72 -8.21 -5.28 -11.05
C ASP A 72 -9.10 -6.43 -10.54
N ILE A 73 -8.90 -6.91 -9.30
CA ILE A 73 -9.74 -7.94 -8.68
C ILE A 73 -10.82 -7.28 -7.82
N ASN A 74 -12.07 -7.32 -8.29
CA ASN A 74 -13.27 -6.93 -7.52
C ASN A 74 -13.18 -5.59 -6.77
N GLY A 75 -12.32 -4.66 -7.23
CA GLY A 75 -12.06 -3.37 -6.58
C GLY A 75 -11.31 -3.47 -5.23
N ALA A 76 -10.74 -4.62 -4.88
CA ALA A 76 -10.10 -4.97 -3.60
C ALA A 76 -8.73 -4.31 -3.36
N ALA A 77 -8.48 -3.14 -3.93
CA ALA A 77 -7.18 -2.51 -3.91
C ALA A 77 -6.57 -2.45 -2.49
N LEU A 78 -5.35 -2.95 -2.35
CA LEU A 78 -4.53 -2.85 -1.14
C LEU A 78 -3.37 -1.92 -1.44
N SER A 79 -3.06 -0.98 -0.55
CA SER A 79 -1.94 -0.05 -0.79
C SER A 79 -0.60 -0.77 -0.80
N ILE A 80 0.33 -0.30 -1.63
CA ILE A 80 1.72 -0.80 -1.68
C ILE A 80 2.60 -0.24 -0.54
N VAL A 81 2.06 0.69 0.26
CA VAL A 81 2.78 1.36 1.34
C VAL A 81 2.42 0.72 2.68
N ASP A 82 3.39 0.08 3.32
CA ASP A 82 3.20 -0.52 4.64
C ASP A 82 3.13 0.55 5.76
N VAL A 83 2.22 0.38 6.72
CA VAL A 83 2.03 1.32 7.85
C VAL A 83 3.25 1.40 8.78
N ASN A 84 4.09 0.37 8.88
CA ASN A 84 5.29 0.35 9.73
C ASN A 84 6.49 1.04 9.07
N LEU A 85 6.42 1.22 7.76
CA LEU A 85 7.41 1.96 6.98
C LEU A 85 7.26 3.48 7.20
N ILE A 86 6.07 3.96 7.56
CA ILE A 86 5.73 5.38 7.55
C ILE A 86 5.84 6.02 8.93
N GLU A 87 6.28 7.27 8.95
CA GLU A 87 6.28 8.11 10.16
C GLU A 87 4.91 8.78 10.34
N GLY A 88 4.25 9.04 9.22
CA GLY A 88 2.91 9.60 9.19
C GLY A 88 2.54 10.06 7.79
N VAL A 89 1.35 10.66 7.71
CA VAL A 89 0.78 11.18 6.49
C VAL A 89 0.26 12.58 6.72
N ASP A 90 0.40 13.42 5.69
CA ASP A 90 -0.34 14.67 5.59
C ASP A 90 -1.34 14.57 4.46
N LEU A 91 -2.53 15.06 4.73
CA LEU A 91 -3.58 15.20 3.74
C LEU A 91 -3.96 16.67 3.61
N LEU A 92 -3.81 17.20 2.40
CA LEU A 92 -4.28 18.53 2.04
C LEU A 92 -5.55 18.39 1.19
N THR A 93 -6.67 18.87 1.73
CA THR A 93 -8.00 18.76 1.08
C THR A 93 -8.47 20.05 0.39
N GLY A 94 -7.57 21.04 0.30
CA GLY A 94 -7.82 22.30 -0.40
C GLY A 94 -6.82 23.40 0.00
N GLY A 95 -6.64 24.38 -0.89
CA GLY A 95 -5.71 25.51 -0.66
C GLY A 95 -4.23 25.09 -0.62
N PHE A 96 -3.88 23.97 -1.27
CA PHE A 96 -2.51 23.50 -1.33
C PHE A 96 -1.67 24.30 -2.36
N PRO A 97 -0.37 24.47 -2.13
CA PRO A 97 0.52 25.23 -3.00
C PRO A 97 0.52 24.78 -4.47
N ALA A 98 0.86 25.71 -5.37
CA ALA A 98 0.93 25.46 -6.81
C ALA A 98 1.97 24.39 -7.22
N GLU A 99 2.89 24.02 -6.33
CA GLU A 99 3.87 22.95 -6.57
C GLU A 99 3.22 21.57 -6.77
N TYR A 100 1.98 21.40 -6.32
CA TYR A 100 1.21 20.16 -6.47
C TYR A 100 0.45 20.09 -7.80
N GLY A 101 0.61 21.07 -8.69
CA GLY A 101 0.22 20.96 -10.10
C GLY A 101 -1.28 20.92 -10.36
N ASP A 102 -1.69 19.97 -11.19
CA ASP A 102 -3.02 19.81 -11.80
C ASP A 102 -4.03 19.05 -10.94
N ARG A 103 -3.75 18.89 -9.65
CA ARG A 103 -4.57 18.09 -8.73
C ARG A 103 -5.79 18.88 -8.31
N LEU A 104 -6.96 18.26 -8.44
CA LEU A 104 -8.24 18.91 -8.24
C LEU A 104 -8.83 18.60 -6.86
N SER A 105 -8.60 17.40 -6.34
CA SER A 105 -9.26 16.90 -5.13
C SER A 105 -8.40 17.01 -3.88
N GLY A 106 -7.09 16.74 -3.97
CA GLY A 106 -6.19 16.91 -2.83
C GLY A 106 -4.82 16.27 -3.00
N VAL A 107 -4.03 16.38 -1.95
CA VAL A 107 -2.67 15.82 -1.86
C VAL A 107 -2.58 14.93 -0.64
N PHE A 108 -2.17 13.68 -0.85
CA PHE A 108 -1.89 12.69 0.15
C PHE A 108 -0.38 12.42 0.17
N ASP A 109 0.30 13.05 1.12
CA ASP A 109 1.76 13.04 1.24
C ASP A 109 2.20 12.11 2.37
N VAL A 110 2.79 10.98 2.00
CA VAL A 110 3.24 9.96 2.92
C VAL A 110 4.72 10.13 3.17
N ARG A 111 5.12 10.14 4.45
CA ARG A 111 6.52 10.22 4.86
C ARG A 111 6.97 8.88 5.39
N SER A 112 8.06 8.35 4.82
CA SER A 112 8.71 7.18 5.38
C SER A 112 9.48 7.56 6.65
N ARG A 113 9.61 6.60 7.57
CA ARG A 113 10.43 6.77 8.78
C ARG A 113 11.87 7.07 8.42
N ARG A 114 12.47 7.94 9.23
CA ARG A 114 13.90 8.23 9.22
C ARG A 114 14.51 7.89 10.58
N PRO A 115 15.26 6.78 10.68
CA PRO A 115 15.88 6.38 11.93
C PRO A 115 16.83 7.46 12.45
N GLN A 116 16.83 7.68 13.77
CA GLN A 116 17.74 8.61 14.42
C GLN A 116 19.03 7.89 14.86
N PRO A 117 20.18 8.59 14.92
CA PRO A 117 21.43 7.99 15.37
C PRO A 117 21.28 7.24 16.70
N GLY A 118 21.90 6.06 16.79
CA GLY A 118 21.83 5.21 17.97
C GLY A 118 20.55 4.37 18.10
N HIS A 119 19.59 4.53 17.19
CA HIS A 119 18.39 3.70 17.12
C HIS A 119 18.55 2.66 16.03
N ARG A 120 18.40 1.38 16.41
CA ARG A 120 18.28 0.25 15.50
C ARG A 120 17.03 -0.51 15.89
N ARG A 121 16.19 -0.81 14.90
CA ARG A 121 14.95 -1.55 15.12
C ARG A 121 14.85 -2.63 14.06
N ALA A 122 14.48 -3.81 14.50
CA ALA A 122 14.06 -4.89 13.63
C ALA A 122 12.66 -5.31 14.11
N SER A 123 11.73 -5.46 13.19
CA SER A 123 10.37 -5.89 13.49
C SER A 123 9.91 -6.89 12.46
N VAL A 124 9.19 -7.89 12.93
CA VAL A 124 8.44 -8.83 12.11
C VAL A 124 6.99 -8.75 12.54
N GLY A 125 6.08 -8.87 11.58
CA GLY A 125 4.65 -8.82 11.83
C GLY A 125 3.92 -9.84 10.98
N LEU A 126 2.89 -10.43 11.56
CA LEU A 126 1.92 -11.26 10.86
C LEU A 126 0.55 -10.62 11.08
N SER A 127 -0.17 -10.42 9.99
CA SER A 127 -1.54 -9.92 10.00
C SER A 127 -2.50 -10.99 9.50
N MET A 128 -3.77 -10.68 9.35
CA MET A 128 -4.68 -11.62 8.70
C MET A 128 -4.34 -11.80 7.21
N MET A 129 -3.71 -10.82 6.55
CA MET A 129 -3.59 -10.80 5.08
C MET A 129 -2.14 -10.90 4.59
N ASN A 130 -1.15 -10.60 5.43
CA ASN A 130 0.24 -10.51 5.02
C ASN A 130 1.23 -10.77 6.17
N ALA A 131 2.44 -11.16 5.77
CA ALA A 131 3.63 -11.16 6.61
C ALA A 131 4.50 -9.99 6.21
N ARG A 132 5.14 -9.36 7.20
CA ARG A 132 6.04 -8.24 6.99
C ARG A 132 7.28 -8.32 7.85
N ALA A 133 8.36 -7.78 7.33
CA ALA A 133 9.61 -7.57 8.05
C ALA A 133 10.12 -6.16 7.75
N LEU A 134 10.70 -5.53 8.77
CA LEU A 134 11.33 -4.23 8.66
C LEU A 134 12.60 -4.23 9.49
N VAL A 135 13.66 -3.67 8.92
CA VAL A 135 14.92 -3.43 9.59
C VAL A 135 15.36 -2.01 9.31
N GLU A 136 15.79 -1.32 10.34
CA GLU A 136 16.21 0.07 10.23
C GLU A 136 17.35 0.39 11.18
N GLY A 137 18.12 1.41 10.83
CA GLY A 137 19.17 1.90 11.70
C GLY A 137 19.74 3.23 11.23
N ALA A 138 20.38 3.94 12.15
CA ALA A 138 21.16 5.12 11.84
C ALA A 138 22.40 5.26 12.72
N ASP A 139 23.43 5.83 12.11
CA ASP A 139 24.62 6.36 12.78
C ASP A 139 24.63 7.89 12.59
N GLU A 140 25.68 8.60 13.03
CA GLU A 140 25.73 10.08 13.00
C GLU A 140 25.56 10.70 11.60
N SER A 141 25.98 10.01 10.54
CA SER A 141 26.00 10.53 9.17
C SER A 141 25.14 9.75 8.18
N ARG A 142 24.53 8.63 8.59
CA ARG A 142 23.78 7.75 7.69
C ARG A 142 22.56 7.16 8.38
N SER A 143 21.47 7.02 7.63
CA SER A 143 20.30 6.26 8.05
C SER A 143 19.84 5.34 6.93
N TRP A 144 19.33 4.17 7.29
CA TRP A 144 18.84 3.19 6.35
C TRP A 144 17.59 2.51 6.90
N LEU A 145 16.70 2.15 5.99
CA LEU A 145 15.46 1.45 6.29
C LEU A 145 15.17 0.49 5.15
N VAL A 146 14.87 -0.75 5.48
CA VAL A 146 14.46 -1.78 4.52
C VAL A 146 13.22 -2.47 5.05
N SER A 147 12.20 -2.55 4.22
CA SER A 147 10.94 -3.22 4.53
C SER A 147 10.58 -4.18 3.40
N ALA A 148 10.09 -5.34 3.78
CA ALA A 148 9.55 -6.34 2.86
C ALA A 148 8.21 -6.83 3.37
N ARG A 149 7.26 -7.02 2.46
CA ARG A 149 5.91 -7.52 2.76
C ARG A 149 5.48 -8.54 1.71
N ARG A 150 4.85 -9.63 2.13
CA ARG A 150 4.26 -10.65 1.25
C ARG A 150 2.84 -10.94 1.70
N GLY A 151 1.88 -10.78 0.79
CA GLY A 151 0.50 -11.18 0.99
C GLY A 151 0.32 -12.70 0.88
N TYR A 152 -0.63 -13.25 1.62
CA TYR A 152 -1.00 -14.68 1.56
C TYR A 152 -2.53 -14.85 1.52
N LEU A 153 -3.20 -13.96 0.81
CA LEU A 153 -4.67 -13.89 0.78
C LEU A 153 -5.32 -15.21 0.36
N LYS A 154 -4.66 -15.99 -0.51
CA LYS A 154 -5.01 -17.39 -0.84
C LYS A 154 -5.42 -18.22 0.37
N ILE A 155 -4.59 -18.23 1.41
CA ILE A 155 -4.81 -19.09 2.59
C ILE A 155 -6.08 -18.65 3.32
N VAL A 156 -6.33 -17.35 3.39
CA VAL A 156 -7.50 -16.78 4.06
C VAL A 156 -8.77 -17.13 3.30
N LEU A 157 -8.76 -16.95 1.97
CA LEU A 157 -9.89 -17.26 1.09
C LEU A 157 -10.25 -18.76 1.15
N ALA A 158 -9.24 -19.63 1.04
CA ALA A 158 -9.43 -21.08 1.16
C ALA A 158 -10.02 -21.49 2.52
N LEU A 159 -9.60 -20.86 3.62
CA LEU A 159 -10.15 -21.12 4.96
C LEU A 159 -11.60 -20.64 5.12
N MET A 160 -12.01 -19.63 4.35
CA MET A 160 -13.38 -19.11 4.36
C MET A 160 -14.34 -19.90 3.47
N GLY A 161 -13.83 -20.90 2.73
CA GLY A 161 -14.61 -21.68 1.77
C GLY A 161 -14.94 -20.91 0.49
N GLU A 162 -14.24 -19.79 0.27
CA GLU A 162 -14.28 -19.01 -0.97
C GLU A 162 -13.06 -19.42 -1.81
N ASP A 163 -13.08 -20.67 -2.26
CA ASP A 163 -12.11 -21.22 -3.21
C ASP A 163 -12.48 -20.64 -4.60
N GLU A 164 -12.19 -19.36 -4.81
CA GLU A 164 -12.31 -18.73 -6.13
C GLU A 164 -11.14 -19.17 -7.02
N ASP A 165 -11.35 -19.25 -8.34
CA ASP A 165 -10.35 -19.64 -9.36
C ASP A 165 -9.15 -18.67 -9.49
N ILE A 166 -8.90 -17.85 -8.47
CA ILE A 166 -7.91 -16.78 -8.47
C ILE A 166 -6.99 -16.99 -7.26
N ASP A 167 -5.68 -17.04 -7.52
CA ASP A 167 -4.64 -17.13 -6.48
C ASP A 167 -3.89 -15.79 -6.34
N PRO A 168 -4.44 -14.78 -5.61
CA PRO A 168 -3.83 -13.48 -5.51
C PRO A 168 -2.66 -13.50 -4.51
N VAL A 169 -1.46 -13.25 -5.04
CA VAL A 169 -0.26 -13.06 -4.22
C VAL A 169 0.42 -11.75 -4.60
N TYR A 170 0.78 -10.96 -3.58
CA TYR A 170 1.48 -9.70 -3.78
C TYR A 170 2.75 -9.62 -2.94
N SER A 171 3.73 -8.84 -3.39
CA SER A 171 4.94 -8.57 -2.63
C SER A 171 5.44 -7.15 -2.80
N ASP A 172 5.87 -6.56 -1.70
CA ASP A 172 6.50 -5.25 -1.63
C ASP A 172 7.92 -5.35 -1.09
N LEU A 173 8.80 -4.54 -1.65
CA LEU A 173 10.13 -4.25 -1.14
C LEU A 173 10.36 -2.75 -1.20
N PHE A 174 10.61 -2.15 -0.04
CA PHE A 174 11.03 -0.77 0.07
C PHE A 174 12.42 -0.69 0.71
N ALA A 175 13.30 0.11 0.15
CA ALA A 175 14.59 0.43 0.74
C ALA A 175 14.85 1.93 0.64
N LYS A 176 15.30 2.54 1.73
CA LYS A 176 15.71 3.93 1.80
C LYS A 176 17.08 4.03 2.43
N TYR A 177 17.93 4.86 1.84
CA TYR A 177 19.24 5.21 2.34
C TYR A 177 19.40 6.72 2.32
N THR A 178 19.80 7.29 3.44
CA THR A 178 20.07 8.72 3.58
C THR A 178 21.49 8.92 4.10
N GLN A 179 22.23 9.84 3.49
CA GLN A 179 23.59 10.20 3.84
C GLN A 179 23.70 11.70 4.04
N THR A 180 24.16 12.11 5.21
CA THR A 180 24.58 13.49 5.47
C THR A 180 26.02 13.66 4.99
N LEU A 181 26.22 14.44 3.91
CA LEU A 181 27.53 14.69 3.31
C LEU A 181 28.26 15.85 4.02
N SER A 182 27.49 16.82 4.54
CA SER A 182 27.98 17.94 5.34
C SER A 182 26.84 18.51 6.20
N SER A 183 27.10 19.52 7.02
CA SER A 183 26.04 20.21 7.80
C SER A 183 24.95 20.90 6.95
N LYS A 184 25.14 20.99 5.62
CA LYS A 184 24.20 21.62 4.69
C LYS A 184 23.77 20.73 3.52
N HIS A 185 24.34 19.53 3.40
CA HIS A 185 24.12 18.66 2.24
C HIS A 185 23.72 17.27 2.68
N GLU A 186 22.60 16.82 2.15
CA GLU A 186 22.05 15.50 2.38
C GLU A 186 21.68 14.86 1.04
N MET A 187 21.90 13.56 0.96
CA MET A 187 21.51 12.73 -0.16
C MET A 187 20.55 11.65 0.33
N GLN A 188 19.43 11.48 -0.36
CA GLN A 188 18.49 10.38 -0.13
C GLN A 188 18.34 9.56 -1.41
N LEU A 189 18.35 8.24 -1.25
CA LEU A 189 18.02 7.28 -2.28
C LEU A 189 16.91 6.37 -1.75
N SER A 190 15.83 6.24 -2.52
CA SER A 190 14.72 5.34 -2.22
C SER A 190 14.49 4.39 -3.40
N LEU A 191 14.20 3.13 -3.09
CA LEU A 191 13.79 2.08 -4.01
C LEU A 191 12.47 1.52 -3.51
N LEU A 192 11.46 1.50 -4.37
CA LEU A 192 10.20 0.81 -4.13
C LEU A 192 9.98 -0.17 -5.27
N ARG A 193 9.78 -1.43 -4.93
CA ARG A 193 9.38 -2.49 -5.86
C ARG A 193 8.13 -3.15 -5.32
N SER A 194 7.14 -3.28 -6.16
CA SER A 194 5.85 -3.88 -5.83
C SER A 194 5.44 -4.77 -7.00
N THR A 195 5.03 -6.01 -6.71
CA THR A 195 4.68 -7.03 -7.71
C THR A 195 3.37 -7.69 -7.32
N ASP A 196 2.47 -7.85 -8.29
CA ASP A 196 1.27 -8.66 -8.22
C ASP A 196 1.43 -9.91 -9.11
N GLU A 197 1.16 -11.08 -8.55
CA GLU A 197 1.10 -12.36 -9.25
C GLU A 197 -0.34 -12.85 -9.19
N PHE A 198 -0.92 -13.15 -10.36
CA PHE A 198 -2.26 -13.72 -10.51
C PHE A 198 -2.13 -15.00 -11.32
N ASP A 199 -2.36 -16.14 -10.67
CA ASP A 199 -2.60 -17.38 -11.39
C ASP A 199 -4.13 -17.54 -11.50
N LEU A 200 -4.63 -17.52 -12.74
CA LEU A 200 -5.97 -18.01 -13.03
C LEU A 200 -5.88 -19.53 -13.03
N LEU A 201 -6.55 -20.16 -12.06
CA LEU A 201 -6.73 -21.59 -12.09
C LEU A 201 -7.78 -21.86 -13.17
N GLU A 202 -7.35 -22.20 -14.38
CA GLU A 202 -8.27 -22.79 -15.35
C GLU A 202 -8.83 -24.06 -14.72
N ASP A 203 -10.14 -24.03 -14.46
CA ASP A 203 -10.90 -25.22 -14.11
C ASP A 203 -10.81 -26.14 -15.34
N ASP A 204 -9.91 -27.13 -15.31
CA ASP A 204 -9.77 -28.22 -16.29
C ASP A 204 -11.01 -29.15 -16.22
N ALA A 205 -12.20 -28.54 -16.22
CA ALA A 205 -13.48 -29.16 -16.04
C ALA A 205 -14.37 -29.01 -17.28
N ASP A 206 -13.83 -29.05 -18.51
CA ASP A 206 -14.67 -29.17 -19.71
C ASP A 206 -14.01 -29.77 -20.97
N GLU A 207 -13.06 -30.70 -20.84
CA GLU A 207 -12.60 -31.55 -21.97
C GLU A 207 -13.03 -33.02 -21.88
N CYS A 208 -14.14 -33.32 -21.18
CA CYS A 208 -14.76 -34.65 -21.17
C CYS A 208 -16.26 -34.65 -21.48
N ARG A 209 -16.75 -33.63 -22.20
CA ARG A 209 -18.16 -33.54 -22.62
C ARG A 209 -18.35 -33.11 -24.08
N GLN A 210 -17.41 -33.41 -24.97
CA GLN A 210 -17.60 -33.25 -26.42
C GLN A 210 -17.39 -34.52 -27.26
N ASP A 211 -17.09 -35.66 -26.65
CA ASP A 211 -17.15 -36.96 -27.35
C ASP A 211 -18.45 -37.73 -27.05
N MET A 212 -19.59 -37.04 -27.15
CA MET A 212 -20.89 -37.68 -27.41
C MET A 212 -21.05 -37.92 -28.93
N ALA A 213 -20.15 -38.71 -29.51
CA ALA A 213 -20.30 -39.20 -30.88
C ALA A 213 -19.68 -40.59 -31.13
N ILE A 214 -19.37 -41.39 -30.11
CA ILE A 214 -18.98 -42.80 -30.31
C ILE A 214 -19.57 -43.67 -29.18
N PRO A 215 -20.35 -44.72 -29.48
CA PRO A 215 -20.91 -45.58 -28.46
C PRO A 215 -19.89 -46.60 -27.96
N MET A 216 -19.91 -46.81 -26.63
CA MET A 216 -19.57 -48.04 -25.90
C MET A 216 -18.09 -48.46 -25.85
N ARG A 217 -17.44 -48.25 -24.68
CA ARG A 217 -17.02 -49.32 -23.75
C ARG A 217 -16.29 -48.76 -22.53
N GLY A 218 -16.95 -48.90 -21.38
CA GLY A 218 -16.44 -48.94 -20.00
C GLY A 218 -15.10 -48.28 -19.64
N CYS A 219 -15.19 -47.14 -18.95
CA CYS A 219 -14.18 -46.74 -17.98
C CYS A 219 -14.31 -47.61 -16.71
N ARG A 220 -13.17 -48.10 -16.21
CA ARG A 220 -13.02 -48.71 -14.88
C ARG A 220 -12.33 -47.72 -13.96
#